data_AF-A0A840S9F5-F1
#
_entry.id   AF-A0A840S9F5-F1
#
_cell.length_a   1.000
_cell.length_b   1.000
_cell.length_c   1.000
_cell.angle_alpha   90.00
_cell.angle_beta   90.00
_cell.angle_gamma   90.00
#
_symmetry.space_group_name_H-M   'P 1'
#
loop_
_entity.id
_entity.type
_entity.pdbx_description
1 polymer ?
#
loop_
_entity_poly.entity_id
_entity_poly.type
_entity_poly.pdbx_seq_one_letter_code
_entity_poly.pdbx_strand_id
1 'polypeptide(L)'
;MKSKRRFLSLFIFVAAAAAVFAFGWLQLFIEADSCGIMVSKTSGTYEKIIKTGDFTWRWEHLIPKNTKIIEFDSCGKTFSVTSSGTLASADVYSSQVPENPDFSYQVTYLISLNTSEEEILNLYSRKVISSQEELNAYLEQKAQSLADRITSAILSEGLLPGDEINLLNEEKLLSLKESASEDFKNININSIKIASSRIPDVELYRRLKDSYFTFVSELDGILKLKAQEHAQDILDDSRILDRLEKFAGLMEKYPSLAEISKSSDISQVMKVLSDIK
;
A
#
# COMPACT_ATOMS: atom_id res chain seq x y z
N MET A 1 81.65 13.29 10.74
CA MET A 1 80.77 12.33 11.47
C MET A 1 79.45 12.96 11.97
N LYS A 2 79.42 14.22 12.43
CA LYS A 2 78.19 14.91 12.88
C LYS A 2 77.13 15.13 11.77
N SER A 3 77.55 15.40 10.53
CA SER A 3 76.65 15.59 9.38
C SER A 3 75.86 14.30 9.06
N LYS A 4 76.52 13.14 8.99
CA LYS A 4 75.88 11.85 8.72
C LYS A 4 74.79 11.49 9.74
N ARG A 5 75.00 11.81 11.04
CA ARG A 5 73.99 11.62 12.10
C ARG A 5 72.79 12.56 11.95
N ARG A 6 73.00 13.80 11.51
CA ARG A 6 71.91 14.76 11.22
C ARG A 6 71.08 14.32 10.02
N PHE A 7 71.72 13.85 8.95
CA PHE A 7 71.01 13.28 7.79
C PHE A 7 70.20 12.04 8.16
N LEU A 8 70.76 11.13 8.97
CA LEU A 8 70.03 9.95 9.44
C LEU A 8 68.84 10.34 10.33
N SER A 9 69.03 11.28 11.25
CA SER A 9 67.95 11.79 12.10
C SER A 9 66.84 12.47 11.28
N LEU A 10 67.21 13.25 10.26
CA LEU A 10 66.26 13.90 9.36
C LEU A 10 65.47 12.85 8.56
N PHE A 11 66.15 11.82 8.04
CA PHE A 11 65.50 10.73 7.31
C PHE A 11 64.49 9.98 8.17
N ILE A 12 64.85 9.63 9.41
CA ILE A 12 63.94 8.96 10.35
C ILE A 12 62.73 9.84 10.65
N PHE A 13 62.94 11.14 10.83
CA PHE A 13 61.85 12.08 11.11
C PHE A 13 60.87 12.20 9.94
N VAL A 14 61.40 12.30 8.71
CA VAL A 14 60.59 12.32 7.48
C VAL A 14 59.82 11.01 7.31
N ALA A 15 60.47 9.86 7.55
CA ALA A 15 59.80 8.56 7.48
C ALA A 15 58.69 8.43 8.52
N ALA A 16 58.90 8.89 9.75
CA ALA A 16 57.88 8.89 10.80
C ALA A 16 56.71 9.83 10.46
N ALA A 17 56.99 11.02 9.94
CA ALA A 17 55.96 11.95 9.49
C ALA A 17 55.14 11.36 8.32
N ALA A 18 55.80 10.72 7.35
CA ALA A 18 55.14 10.04 6.24
C ALA A 18 54.26 8.88 6.73
N ALA A 19 54.72 8.11 7.73
CA ALA A 19 53.94 7.03 8.32
C ALA A 19 52.68 7.56 9.03
N VAL A 20 52.81 8.58 9.89
CA VAL A 20 51.66 9.23 10.55
C VAL A 20 50.70 9.82 9.53
N PHE A 21 51.23 10.41 8.47
CA PHE A 21 50.40 10.94 7.39
C PHE A 21 49.62 9.83 6.68
N ALA A 22 50.29 8.74 6.29
CA ALA A 22 49.67 7.60 5.62
C ALA A 22 48.60 6.91 6.49
N PHE A 23 48.86 6.70 7.78
CA PHE A 23 47.87 6.11 8.68
C PHE A 23 46.68 7.04 8.93
N GLY A 24 46.85 8.36 8.95
CA GLY A 24 45.72 9.28 9.13
C GLY A 24 44.92 9.52 7.83
N TRP A 25 45.42 9.07 6.68
CA TRP A 25 44.79 9.26 5.38
C TRP A 25 43.73 8.17 5.14
N LEU A 26 42.46 8.52 5.28
CA LEU A 26 41.36 7.56 5.30
C LEU A 26 41.04 6.92 3.94
N GLN A 27 41.28 7.64 2.83
CA GLN A 27 40.95 7.13 1.50
C GLN A 27 41.75 5.91 1.06
N LEU A 28 42.91 5.66 1.67
CA LEU A 28 43.71 4.46 1.37
C LEU A 28 43.01 3.16 1.80
N PHE A 29 41.96 3.27 2.62
CA PHE A 29 41.25 2.16 3.22
C PHE A 29 39.82 1.99 2.68
N ILE A 30 39.50 2.58 1.51
CA ILE A 30 38.18 2.46 0.88
C ILE A 30 38.37 1.96 -0.55
N GLU A 31 37.51 1.03 -0.96
CA GLU A 31 37.52 0.50 -2.33
C GLU A 31 37.10 1.56 -3.38
N ALA A 32 37.49 1.31 -4.64
CA ALA A 32 36.98 2.12 -5.74
C ALA A 32 35.45 1.96 -5.85
N ASP A 33 34.74 3.04 -6.13
CA ASP A 33 33.26 3.08 -6.23
C ASP A 33 32.49 2.74 -4.94
N SER A 34 33.15 2.85 -3.79
CA SER A 34 32.53 2.74 -2.46
C SER A 34 32.58 4.06 -1.71
N CYS A 35 31.66 4.22 -0.75
CA CYS A 35 31.62 5.34 0.16
C CYS A 35 31.75 4.84 1.61
N GLY A 36 32.53 5.56 2.42
CA GLY A 36 32.88 5.17 3.78
C GLY A 36 32.28 6.11 4.82
N ILE A 37 31.64 5.54 5.84
CA ILE A 37 31.26 6.25 7.05
C ILE A 37 32.26 5.91 8.15
N MET A 38 32.95 6.93 8.66
CA MET A 38 33.85 6.77 9.79
C MET A 38 33.10 6.96 11.11
N VAL A 39 33.25 5.98 12.00
CA VAL A 39 32.76 6.04 13.37
C VAL A 39 33.94 5.97 14.33
N SER A 40 33.96 6.89 15.27
CA SER A 40 35.01 7.05 16.27
C SER A 40 34.45 6.84 17.67
N LYS A 41 35.17 6.14 18.54
CA LYS A 41 34.78 5.98 19.94
C LYS A 41 34.85 7.30 20.71
N THR A 42 35.75 8.21 20.31
CA THR A 42 35.97 9.49 20.98
C THR A 42 35.07 10.62 20.49
N SER A 43 34.63 10.57 19.23
CA SER A 43 33.91 11.68 18.60
C SER A 43 32.59 11.28 17.93
N GLY A 44 32.20 10.00 18.01
CA GLY A 44 30.98 9.50 17.37
C GLY A 44 31.11 9.35 15.86
N THR A 45 29.97 9.45 15.15
CA THR A 45 29.88 9.35 13.69
C THR A 45 30.41 10.62 13.05
N TYR A 46 31.23 10.47 12.00
CA TYR A 46 31.70 11.60 11.23
C TYR A 46 30.63 12.13 10.28
N GLU A 47 30.40 13.44 10.29
CA GLU A 47 29.37 14.13 9.50
C GLU A 47 29.66 14.22 7.99
N LYS A 48 30.76 13.67 7.51
CA LYS A 48 31.09 13.64 6.08
C LYS A 48 31.40 12.23 5.61
N ILE A 49 30.94 11.95 4.41
CA ILE A 49 31.26 10.72 3.70
C ILE A 49 32.69 10.78 3.18
N ILE A 50 33.38 9.66 3.27
CA ILE A 50 34.72 9.48 2.77
C ILE A 50 34.60 8.75 1.46
N LYS A 51 35.13 9.33 0.38
CA LYS A 51 35.11 8.74 -0.95
C LYS A 51 36.46 8.84 -1.62
N THR A 52 36.66 7.98 -2.61
CA THR A 52 37.84 7.98 -3.45
C THR A 52 37.89 9.28 -4.27
N GLY A 53 39.03 9.97 -4.25
CA GLY A 53 39.24 11.24 -4.94
C GLY A 53 39.20 12.48 -4.05
N ASP A 54 38.54 12.41 -2.90
CA ASP A 54 38.61 13.46 -1.89
C ASP A 54 39.81 13.24 -0.95
N PHE A 55 40.33 14.30 -0.31
CA PHE A 55 41.38 14.17 0.70
C PHE A 55 40.79 14.38 2.10
N THR A 56 40.89 13.37 2.95
CA THR A 56 40.38 13.39 4.33
C THR A 56 41.42 12.76 5.25
N TRP A 57 42.04 13.61 6.05
CA TRP A 57 43.00 13.19 7.06
C TRP A 57 42.41 13.34 8.46
N ARG A 58 42.48 12.28 9.27
CA ARG A 58 41.91 12.26 10.63
C ARG A 58 42.86 11.64 11.63
N TRP A 59 43.19 12.42 12.67
CA TRP A 59 44.06 11.97 13.75
C TRP A 59 43.42 10.85 14.56
N GLU A 60 42.08 10.78 14.62
CA GLU A 60 41.36 9.76 15.38
C GLU A 60 41.67 8.33 14.88
N HIS A 61 42.03 8.19 13.59
CA HIS A 61 42.41 6.91 12.98
C HIS A 61 43.82 6.46 13.36
N LEU A 62 44.68 7.38 13.82
CA LEU A 62 46.02 7.05 14.32
C LEU A 62 45.98 6.24 15.62
N ILE A 63 44.87 6.32 16.37
CA ILE A 63 44.71 5.58 17.62
C ILE A 63 44.17 4.18 17.29
N PRO A 64 44.93 3.10 17.60
CA PRO A 64 44.50 1.74 17.30
C PRO A 64 43.13 1.43 17.92
N LYS A 65 42.25 0.81 17.12
CA LYS A 65 40.88 0.41 17.52
C LYS A 65 39.95 1.57 17.93
N ASN A 66 40.36 2.83 17.74
CA ASN A 66 39.51 3.97 18.08
C ASN A 66 38.43 4.22 17.01
N THR A 67 38.73 3.88 15.76
CA THR A 67 37.85 4.17 14.63
C THR A 67 37.52 2.92 13.84
N LYS A 68 36.35 2.93 13.21
CA LYS A 68 35.90 1.93 12.25
C LYS A 68 35.37 2.66 11.02
N ILE A 69 35.79 2.24 9.85
CA ILE A 69 35.21 2.68 8.57
C ILE A 69 34.20 1.61 8.18
N ILE A 70 32.98 2.03 7.90
CA ILE A 70 31.92 1.16 7.39
C ILE A 70 31.74 1.56 5.93
N GLU A 71 32.01 0.61 5.05
CA GLU A 71 31.95 0.80 3.61
C GLU A 71 30.56 0.45 3.10
N PHE A 72 30.06 1.28 2.21
CA PHE A 72 28.83 1.09 1.48
C PHE A 72 29.11 1.20 -0.02
N ASP A 73 28.58 0.25 -0.78
CA ASP A 73 28.70 0.25 -2.24
C ASP A 73 27.85 1.38 -2.83
N SER A 74 28.43 2.20 -3.70
CA SER A 74 27.71 3.27 -4.41
C SER A 74 27.02 2.78 -5.69
N CYS A 75 27.26 1.52 -6.07
CA CYS A 75 26.60 0.89 -7.20
C CYS A 75 25.14 0.58 -6.86
N GLY A 76 24.24 1.05 -7.74
CA GLY A 76 22.83 0.71 -7.64
C GLY A 76 22.62 -0.80 -7.68
N LYS A 77 21.71 -1.29 -6.84
CA LYS A 77 21.40 -2.72 -6.72
C LYS A 77 20.09 -3.03 -7.42
N THR A 78 20.05 -4.18 -8.09
CA THR A 78 18.83 -4.69 -8.73
C THR A 78 18.17 -5.72 -7.83
N PHE A 79 16.89 -5.52 -7.57
CA PHE A 79 16.06 -6.37 -6.73
C PHE A 79 15.00 -7.06 -7.58
N SER A 80 14.78 -8.35 -7.34
CA SER A 80 13.71 -9.12 -7.94
C SER A 80 12.58 -9.24 -6.92
N VAL A 81 11.55 -8.42 -7.07
CA VAL A 81 10.42 -8.35 -6.12
C VAL A 81 9.15 -8.84 -6.78
N THR A 82 8.27 -9.48 -6.00
CA THR A 82 7.03 -10.04 -6.51
C THR A 82 5.86 -9.43 -5.75
N SER A 83 4.90 -8.89 -6.49
CA SER A 83 3.62 -8.45 -5.97
C SER A 83 2.55 -9.47 -6.37
N SER A 84 1.77 -9.95 -5.41
CA SER A 84 0.76 -10.97 -5.63
C SER A 84 -0.46 -10.74 -4.77
N GLY A 85 -1.63 -11.11 -5.27
CA GLY A 85 -2.88 -11.00 -4.53
C GLY A 85 -4.06 -11.52 -5.35
N THR A 86 -5.26 -11.18 -4.90
CA THR A 86 -6.51 -11.49 -5.60
C THR A 86 -7.22 -10.19 -5.97
N LEU A 87 -7.97 -10.20 -7.07
CA LEU A 87 -8.82 -9.07 -7.42
C LEU A 87 -9.87 -8.83 -6.32
N ALA A 88 -10.33 -7.58 -6.18
CA ALA A 88 -11.31 -7.22 -5.17
C ALA A 88 -12.57 -8.10 -5.27
N SER A 89 -13.03 -8.66 -4.15
CA SER A 89 -14.21 -9.53 -4.13
C SER A 89 -14.13 -10.74 -5.09
N ALA A 90 -12.92 -11.19 -5.44
CA ALA A 90 -12.70 -12.34 -6.33
C ALA A 90 -13.52 -13.56 -5.93
N ASP A 91 -13.50 -13.94 -4.64
CA ASP A 91 -14.22 -15.11 -4.12
C ASP A 91 -15.75 -14.98 -4.26
N VAL A 92 -16.27 -13.76 -4.11
CA VAL A 92 -17.71 -13.48 -4.24
C VAL A 92 -18.15 -13.64 -5.69
N TYR A 93 -17.34 -13.17 -6.63
CA TYR A 93 -17.67 -13.20 -8.05
C TYR A 93 -17.41 -14.58 -8.67
N SER A 94 -16.33 -15.26 -8.28
CA SER A 94 -16.01 -16.60 -8.79
C SER A 94 -17.05 -17.64 -8.36
N SER A 95 -17.56 -17.54 -7.13
CA SER A 95 -18.59 -18.47 -6.61
C SER A 95 -19.97 -18.35 -7.27
N GLN A 96 -20.22 -17.29 -8.06
CA GLN A 96 -21.47 -17.16 -8.81
C GLN A 96 -21.54 -18.07 -10.04
N VAL A 97 -20.39 -18.60 -10.49
CA VAL A 97 -20.31 -19.44 -11.69
C VAL A 97 -19.75 -20.83 -11.36
N PRO A 98 -20.29 -21.91 -11.94
CA PRO A 98 -19.81 -23.27 -11.67
C PRO A 98 -18.33 -23.47 -11.98
N GLU A 99 -17.80 -22.73 -12.96
CA GLU A 99 -16.40 -22.81 -13.40
C GLU A 99 -15.39 -22.29 -12.37
N ASN A 100 -15.84 -21.52 -11.35
CA ASN A 100 -15.00 -20.96 -10.28
C ASN A 100 -13.65 -20.40 -10.79
N PRO A 101 -13.68 -19.35 -11.65
CA PRO A 101 -12.48 -18.79 -12.24
C PRO A 101 -11.53 -18.24 -11.17
N ASP A 102 -10.23 -18.47 -11.40
CA ASP A 102 -9.14 -17.97 -10.54
C ASP A 102 -8.81 -16.51 -10.91
N PHE A 103 -9.08 -15.58 -9.98
CA PHE A 103 -8.77 -14.16 -10.11
C PHE A 103 -7.52 -13.74 -9.33
N SER A 104 -6.59 -14.67 -9.11
CA SER A 104 -5.28 -14.40 -8.52
C SER A 104 -4.33 -13.76 -9.54
N TYR A 105 -3.61 -12.73 -9.12
CA TYR A 105 -2.55 -12.09 -9.89
C TYR A 105 -1.18 -12.27 -9.23
N GLN A 106 -0.15 -12.31 -10.04
CA GLN A 106 1.24 -12.32 -9.61
C GLN A 106 2.10 -11.60 -10.65
N VAL A 107 2.82 -10.57 -10.23
CA VAL A 107 3.72 -9.80 -11.10
C VAL A 107 5.08 -9.69 -10.45
N THR A 108 6.11 -10.11 -11.16
CA THR A 108 7.50 -10.04 -10.73
C THR A 108 8.21 -8.92 -11.46
N TYR A 109 8.84 -8.04 -10.70
CA TYR A 109 9.56 -6.87 -11.16
C TYR A 109 11.05 -7.01 -10.89
N LEU A 110 11.86 -6.53 -11.83
CA LEU A 110 13.28 -6.25 -11.64
C LEU A 110 13.44 -4.73 -11.50
N ILE A 111 13.77 -4.29 -10.28
CA ILE A 111 13.87 -2.88 -9.93
C ILE A 111 15.30 -2.57 -9.55
N SER A 112 15.94 -1.66 -10.29
CA SER A 112 17.28 -1.15 -9.98
C SER A 112 17.18 0.15 -9.21
N LEU A 113 17.63 0.14 -7.95
CA LEU A 113 17.64 1.29 -7.06
C LEU A 113 19.06 1.68 -6.67
N ASN A 114 19.30 2.97 -6.56
CA ASN A 114 20.49 3.55 -5.96
C ASN A 114 20.08 4.62 -4.93
N THR A 115 20.96 4.90 -3.97
CA THR A 115 20.78 5.93 -2.95
C THR A 115 21.96 6.89 -3.03
N SER A 116 21.68 8.18 -2.90
CA SER A 116 22.73 9.18 -2.82
C SER A 116 23.59 8.97 -1.57
N GLU A 117 24.89 9.23 -1.67
CA GLU A 117 25.83 9.20 -0.55
C GLU A 117 25.24 9.90 0.70
N GLU A 118 24.79 11.16 0.58
CA GLU A 118 24.26 11.96 1.70
C GLU A 118 23.12 11.26 2.47
N GLU A 119 22.28 10.51 1.77
CA GLU A 119 21.19 9.77 2.39
C GLU A 119 21.70 8.53 3.14
N ILE A 120 22.75 7.87 2.66
CA ILE A 120 23.39 6.76 3.41
C ILE A 120 23.88 7.28 4.77
N LEU A 121 24.53 8.45 4.79
CA LEU A 121 24.94 9.08 6.05
C LEU A 121 23.76 9.44 6.95
N ASN A 122 22.66 9.93 6.38
CA ASN A 122 21.45 10.27 7.11
C ASN A 122 20.78 9.03 7.73
N LEU A 123 20.62 7.96 6.94
CA LEU A 123 20.08 6.67 7.39
C LEU A 123 20.96 6.06 8.49
N TYR A 124 22.28 6.13 8.35
CA TYR A 124 23.22 5.65 9.36
C TYR A 124 23.13 6.47 10.64
N SER A 125 23.12 7.79 10.52
CA SER A 125 23.00 8.73 11.65
C SER A 125 21.69 8.54 12.43
N ARG A 126 20.60 8.21 11.72
CA ARG A 126 19.30 7.87 12.31
C ARG A 126 19.21 6.43 12.85
N LYS A 127 20.28 5.64 12.73
CA LYS A 127 20.34 4.22 13.12
C LYS A 127 19.30 3.34 12.40
N VAL A 128 18.93 3.73 11.18
CA VAL A 128 18.07 2.91 10.30
C VAL A 128 18.91 1.79 9.67
N ILE A 129 20.18 2.08 9.37
CA ILE A 129 21.14 1.13 8.80
C ILE A 129 22.45 1.18 9.59
N SER A 130 23.13 0.04 9.66
CA SER A 130 24.43 -0.13 10.34
C SER A 130 25.47 -0.83 9.45
N SER A 131 25.03 -1.47 8.36
CA SER A 131 25.88 -2.21 7.42
C SER A 131 25.30 -2.19 5.99
N GLN A 132 26.08 -2.66 5.03
CA GLN A 132 25.64 -2.80 3.64
C GLN A 132 24.46 -3.77 3.50
N GLU A 133 24.39 -4.82 4.31
CA GLU A 133 23.27 -5.76 4.30
C GLU A 133 21.97 -5.09 4.74
N GLU A 134 22.02 -4.24 5.77
CA GLU A 134 20.86 -3.48 6.23
C GLU A 134 20.44 -2.41 5.22
N LEU A 135 21.40 -1.77 4.54
CA LEU A 135 21.10 -0.87 3.42
C LEU A 135 20.40 -1.61 2.27
N ASN A 136 20.91 -2.79 1.92
CA ASN A 136 20.31 -3.62 0.88
C ASN A 136 18.88 -4.03 1.24
N ALA A 137 18.63 -4.43 2.50
CA ALA A 137 17.30 -4.80 2.99
C ALA A 137 16.34 -3.60 2.98
N TYR A 138 16.83 -2.41 3.36
CA TYR A 138 16.06 -1.17 3.26
C TYR A 138 15.64 -0.87 1.82
N LEU A 139 16.57 -0.98 0.87
CA LEU A 139 16.29 -0.77 -0.55
C LEU A 139 15.36 -1.84 -1.13
N GLU A 140 15.50 -3.09 -0.71
CA GLU A 140 14.60 -4.17 -1.10
C GLU A 140 13.16 -3.91 -0.62
N GLN A 141 12.98 -3.44 0.62
CA GLN A 141 11.67 -3.04 1.14
C GLN A 141 11.06 -1.89 0.33
N LYS A 142 11.88 -0.92 -0.06
CA LYS A 142 11.45 0.21 -0.91
C LYS A 142 11.09 -0.26 -2.32
N ALA A 143 11.85 -1.20 -2.89
CA ALA A 143 11.54 -1.84 -4.17
C ALA A 143 10.20 -2.59 -4.11
N GLN A 144 9.95 -3.35 -3.03
CA GLN A 144 8.68 -4.04 -2.83
C GLN A 144 7.51 -3.05 -2.73
N SER A 145 7.66 -1.99 -1.93
CA SER A 145 6.64 -0.94 -1.78
C SER A 145 6.31 -0.26 -3.12
N LEU A 146 7.31 -0.11 -3.99
CA LEU A 146 7.15 0.44 -5.32
C LEU A 146 6.43 -0.54 -6.26
N ALA A 147 6.79 -1.84 -6.22
CA ALA A 147 6.12 -2.89 -6.97
C ALA A 147 4.62 -3.00 -6.62
N ASP A 148 4.27 -2.91 -5.34
CA ASP A 148 2.87 -2.99 -4.88
C ASP A 148 2.05 -1.78 -5.37
N ARG A 149 2.67 -0.59 -5.37
CA ARG A 149 2.04 0.65 -5.90
C ARG A 149 1.84 0.59 -7.40
N ILE A 150 2.84 0.13 -8.15
CA ILE A 150 2.72 -0.07 -9.61
C ILE A 150 1.60 -1.07 -9.91
N THR A 151 1.59 -2.20 -9.21
CA THR A 151 0.59 -3.25 -9.41
C THR A 151 -0.81 -2.71 -9.10
N SER A 152 -0.97 -1.98 -8.01
CA SER A 152 -2.25 -1.35 -7.65
C SER A 152 -2.72 -0.35 -8.71
N ALA A 153 -1.82 0.47 -9.27
CA ALA A 153 -2.14 1.40 -10.34
C ALA A 153 -2.60 0.67 -11.61
N ILE A 154 -1.86 -0.36 -12.03
CA ILE A 154 -2.20 -1.19 -13.20
C ILE A 154 -3.59 -1.83 -13.04
N LEU A 155 -3.86 -2.42 -11.87
CA LEU A 155 -5.15 -3.05 -11.57
C LEU A 155 -6.31 -2.03 -11.53
N SER A 156 -6.05 -0.80 -11.07
CA SER A 156 -7.07 0.26 -11.00
C SER A 156 -7.45 0.80 -12.38
N GLU A 157 -6.49 0.88 -13.30
CA GLU A 157 -6.71 1.39 -14.66
C GLU A 157 -7.20 0.31 -15.64
N GLY A 158 -7.23 -0.96 -15.23
CA GLY A 158 -7.67 -2.08 -16.08
C GLY A 158 -6.71 -2.36 -17.25
N LEU A 159 -5.47 -1.89 -17.17
CA LEU A 159 -4.46 -2.13 -18.20
C LEU A 159 -3.95 -3.56 -18.11
N LEU A 160 -4.20 -4.35 -19.16
CA LEU A 160 -3.67 -5.71 -19.28
C LEU A 160 -2.16 -5.66 -19.54
N PRO A 161 -1.32 -6.38 -18.77
CA PRO A 161 0.03 -6.70 -19.18
C PRO A 161 -0.04 -7.83 -20.19
N GLY A 162 -0.21 -7.44 -21.45
CA GLY A 162 -0.33 -8.38 -22.57
C GLY A 162 0.31 -7.87 -23.85
N ASP A 163 0.16 -6.58 -24.14
CA ASP A 163 0.71 -6.03 -25.40
C ASP A 163 1.59 -4.79 -25.26
N GLU A 164 1.63 -4.09 -24.12
CA GLU A 164 2.38 -2.82 -24.04
C GLU A 164 2.99 -2.56 -22.65
N ILE A 165 3.82 -3.47 -22.14
CA ILE A 165 4.75 -3.13 -21.04
C ILE A 165 5.92 -2.24 -21.56
N ASN A 166 5.85 -1.78 -22.81
CA ASN A 166 6.58 -0.60 -23.29
C ASN A 166 5.86 0.74 -22.97
N LEU A 167 4.63 0.73 -22.41
CA LEU A 167 3.81 1.93 -22.14
C LEU A 167 3.73 2.37 -20.67
N LEU A 168 4.54 1.80 -19.77
CA LEU A 168 5.02 2.62 -18.66
C LEU A 168 6.07 3.58 -19.24
N ASN A 169 5.62 4.52 -20.09
CA ASN A 169 6.44 5.61 -20.62
C ASN A 169 7.28 6.16 -19.46
N GLU A 170 8.52 6.58 -19.74
CA GLU A 170 9.35 7.26 -18.75
C GLU A 170 8.55 8.35 -18.02
N GLU A 171 7.63 9.04 -18.69
CA GLU A 171 6.67 10.00 -18.11
C GLU A 171 5.74 9.43 -17.03
N LYS A 172 5.22 8.20 -17.19
CA LYS A 172 4.31 7.58 -16.21
C LYS A 172 5.07 6.97 -15.04
N LEU A 173 6.30 6.51 -15.29
CA LEU A 173 7.27 6.22 -14.23
C LEU A 173 7.70 7.49 -13.50
N LEU A 174 7.84 8.62 -14.19
CA LEU A 174 8.07 9.94 -13.60
C LEU A 174 6.87 10.40 -12.78
N SER A 175 5.62 10.23 -13.24
CA SER A 175 4.44 10.61 -12.46
C SER A 175 4.27 9.74 -11.21
N LEU A 176 4.62 8.45 -11.31
CA LEU A 176 4.66 7.57 -10.14
C LEU A 176 5.77 7.98 -9.16
N LYS A 177 6.95 8.39 -9.66
CA LYS A 177 8.03 8.98 -8.85
C LYS A 177 7.59 10.27 -8.16
N GLU A 178 6.94 11.18 -8.87
CA GLU A 178 6.43 12.45 -8.35
C GLU A 178 5.31 12.25 -7.32
N SER A 179 4.42 11.27 -7.53
CA SER A 179 3.41 10.91 -6.53
C SER A 179 4.00 10.25 -5.27
N ALA A 180 5.22 9.72 -5.38
CA ALA A 180 5.94 9.02 -4.31
C ALA A 180 6.93 9.94 -3.56
N SER A 181 6.84 11.26 -3.78
CA SER A 181 7.88 12.27 -3.53
C SER A 181 8.38 12.44 -2.10
N GLU A 182 7.70 11.93 -1.06
CA GLU A 182 8.24 12.00 0.30
C GLU A 182 9.07 10.76 0.66
N ASP A 183 8.56 9.56 0.36
CA ASP A 183 9.19 8.31 0.77
C ASP A 183 10.38 7.88 -0.11
N PHE A 184 10.48 8.45 -1.31
CA PHE A 184 11.46 8.09 -2.34
C PHE A 184 12.33 9.28 -2.78
N LYS A 185 12.19 10.46 -2.14
CA LYS A 185 12.91 11.69 -2.53
C LYS A 185 14.42 11.51 -2.70
N ASN A 186 15.00 10.64 -1.88
CA ASN A 186 16.44 10.40 -1.80
C ASN A 186 16.86 9.03 -2.40
N ILE A 187 15.94 8.35 -3.08
CA ILE A 187 16.17 7.07 -3.77
C ILE A 187 16.08 7.32 -5.28
N ASN A 188 17.18 7.03 -5.96
CA ASN A 188 17.25 7.07 -7.42
C ASN A 188 16.79 5.73 -7.99
N ILE A 189 15.72 5.76 -8.78
CA ILE A 189 15.25 4.56 -9.49
C ILE A 189 15.85 4.59 -10.90
N ASN A 190 16.79 3.69 -11.14
CA ASN A 190 17.50 3.56 -12.41
C ASN A 190 16.65 2.85 -13.47
N SER A 191 16.02 1.74 -13.11
CA SER A 191 15.18 0.98 -14.04
C SER A 191 14.13 0.15 -13.33
N ILE A 192 13.00 -0.06 -14.00
CA ILE A 192 11.93 -0.99 -13.58
C ILE A 192 11.59 -1.83 -14.81
N LYS A 193 11.63 -3.15 -14.67
CA LYS A 193 11.25 -4.10 -15.72
C LYS A 193 10.31 -5.14 -15.15
N ILE A 194 9.38 -5.64 -15.95
CA ILE A 194 8.56 -6.80 -15.58
C ILE A 194 9.28 -8.05 -16.06
N ALA A 195 9.66 -8.93 -15.14
CA ALA A 195 10.28 -10.22 -15.48
C ALA A 195 9.23 -11.25 -15.86
N SER A 196 8.10 -11.28 -15.13
CA SER A 196 7.00 -12.19 -15.41
C SER A 196 5.70 -11.62 -14.87
N SER A 197 4.59 -11.92 -15.53
CA SER A 197 3.25 -11.54 -15.08
C SER A 197 2.26 -12.67 -15.33
N ARG A 198 1.49 -13.01 -14.30
CA ARG A 198 0.28 -13.82 -14.36
C ARG A 198 -0.87 -12.92 -13.92
N ILE A 199 -1.69 -12.52 -14.88
CA ILE A 199 -2.87 -11.68 -14.62
C ILE A 199 -4.10 -12.47 -15.05
N PRO A 200 -5.14 -12.51 -14.20
CA PRO A 200 -6.36 -13.23 -14.53
C PRO A 200 -7.17 -12.49 -15.60
N ASP A 201 -8.15 -13.16 -16.20
CA ASP A 201 -9.02 -12.55 -17.21
C ASP A 201 -9.85 -11.40 -16.60
N VAL A 202 -9.40 -10.17 -16.86
CA VAL A 202 -10.02 -8.94 -16.35
C VAL A 202 -11.38 -8.69 -16.98
N GLU A 203 -11.59 -9.11 -18.24
CA GLU A 203 -12.90 -9.01 -18.87
C GLU A 203 -13.91 -9.92 -18.21
N LEU A 204 -13.53 -11.19 -17.97
CA LEU A 204 -14.37 -12.13 -17.26
C LEU A 204 -14.72 -11.62 -15.86
N TYR A 205 -13.71 -11.12 -15.12
CA TYR A 205 -13.92 -10.51 -13.81
C TYR A 205 -14.92 -9.34 -13.88
N ARG A 206 -14.77 -8.43 -14.86
CA ARG A 206 -15.66 -7.28 -15.03
C ARG A 206 -17.09 -7.72 -15.32
N ARG A 207 -17.29 -8.71 -16.19
CA ARG A 207 -18.62 -9.26 -16.49
C ARG A 207 -19.28 -9.87 -15.27
N LEU A 208 -18.55 -10.64 -14.46
CA LEU A 208 -19.09 -11.22 -13.23
C LEU A 208 -19.43 -10.16 -12.19
N LYS A 209 -18.59 -9.13 -12.05
CA LYS A 209 -18.85 -7.97 -11.19
C LYS A 209 -20.14 -7.26 -11.60
N ASP A 210 -20.30 -6.95 -12.88
CA ASP A 210 -21.50 -6.27 -13.42
C ASP A 210 -22.76 -7.13 -13.25
N SER A 211 -22.64 -8.45 -13.49
CA SER A 211 -23.72 -9.41 -13.26
C SER A 211 -24.14 -9.46 -11.77
N TYR A 212 -23.18 -9.44 -10.86
CA TYR A 212 -23.45 -9.43 -9.41
C TYR A 212 -24.18 -8.15 -8.99
N PHE A 213 -23.73 -6.97 -9.45
CA PHE A 213 -24.42 -5.72 -9.14
C PHE A 213 -25.84 -5.69 -9.69
N THR A 214 -26.06 -6.25 -10.88
CA THR A 214 -27.41 -6.39 -11.45
C THR A 214 -28.28 -7.29 -10.58
N PHE A 215 -27.77 -8.46 -10.18
CA PHE A 215 -28.49 -9.39 -9.29
C PHE A 215 -28.86 -8.75 -7.94
N VAL A 216 -27.92 -8.06 -7.29
CA VAL A 216 -28.18 -7.37 -6.01
C VAL A 216 -29.24 -6.28 -6.19
N SER A 217 -29.17 -5.50 -7.27
CA SER A 217 -30.17 -4.47 -7.56
C SER A 217 -31.57 -5.04 -7.79
N GLU A 218 -31.68 -6.19 -8.47
CA GLU A 218 -32.97 -6.87 -8.66
C GLU A 218 -33.51 -7.44 -7.35
N LEU A 219 -32.64 -8.04 -6.53
CA LEU A 219 -32.99 -8.56 -5.21
C LEU A 219 -33.51 -7.44 -4.30
N ASP A 220 -32.82 -6.31 -4.23
CA ASP A 220 -33.26 -5.14 -3.45
C ASP A 220 -34.61 -4.62 -3.94
N GLY A 221 -34.85 -4.63 -5.26
CA GLY A 221 -36.14 -4.28 -5.85
C GLY A 221 -37.27 -5.21 -5.37
N ILE A 222 -37.05 -6.52 -5.41
CA ILE A 222 -38.02 -7.53 -4.96
C ILE A 222 -38.27 -7.40 -3.46
N LEU A 223 -37.21 -7.21 -2.66
CA LEU A 223 -37.32 -7.05 -1.20
C LEU A 223 -38.12 -5.79 -0.84
N LYS A 224 -37.90 -4.68 -1.55
CA LYS A 224 -38.66 -3.45 -1.36
C LYS A 224 -40.15 -3.64 -1.69
N LEU A 225 -40.46 -4.34 -2.78
CA LEU A 225 -41.85 -4.65 -3.15
C LEU A 225 -42.52 -5.50 -2.07
N LYS A 226 -41.88 -6.58 -1.61
CA LYS A 226 -42.42 -7.43 -0.54
C LYS A 226 -42.57 -6.71 0.79
N ALA A 227 -41.62 -5.82 1.13
CA ALA A 227 -41.72 -5.01 2.33
C ALA A 227 -42.88 -4.01 2.27
N GLN A 228 -43.15 -3.43 1.09
CA GLN A 228 -44.31 -2.57 0.88
C GLN A 228 -45.63 -3.33 0.97
N GLU A 229 -45.72 -4.51 0.36
CA GLU A 229 -46.88 -5.40 0.48
C GLU A 229 -47.15 -5.76 1.94
N HIS A 230 -46.13 -6.23 2.67
CA HIS A 230 -46.29 -6.56 4.08
C HIS A 230 -46.64 -5.33 4.95
N ALA A 231 -46.09 -4.15 4.65
CA ALA A 231 -46.46 -2.92 5.35
C ALA A 231 -47.91 -2.51 5.06
N GLN A 232 -48.41 -2.74 3.83
CA GLN A 232 -49.82 -2.52 3.48
C GLN A 232 -50.73 -3.51 4.20
N ASP A 233 -50.36 -4.79 4.26
CA ASP A 233 -51.12 -5.81 4.98
C ASP A 233 -51.28 -5.45 6.48
N ILE A 234 -50.20 -5.02 7.13
CA ILE A 234 -50.25 -4.56 8.53
C ILE A 234 -51.17 -3.35 8.71
N LEU A 235 -51.14 -2.40 7.77
CA LEU A 235 -51.99 -1.22 7.81
C LEU A 235 -53.47 -1.59 7.60
N ASP A 236 -53.77 -2.50 6.69
CA ASP A 236 -55.13 -2.93 6.42
C ASP A 236 -55.71 -3.77 7.58
N ASP A 237 -54.91 -4.65 8.18
CA ASP A 237 -55.28 -5.37 9.41
C ASP A 237 -55.59 -4.39 10.56
N SER A 238 -54.75 -3.38 10.76
CA SER A 238 -54.99 -2.36 11.79
C SER A 238 -56.28 -1.55 11.55
N ARG A 239 -56.58 -1.23 10.29
CA ARG A 239 -57.82 -0.54 9.90
C ARG A 239 -59.05 -1.40 10.11
N ILE A 240 -58.95 -2.72 9.92
CA ILE A 240 -60.03 -3.67 10.19
C ILE A 240 -60.32 -3.70 11.70
N LEU A 241 -59.28 -3.77 12.54
CA LEU A 241 -59.41 -3.74 13.99
C LEU A 241 -60.07 -2.43 14.47
N ASP A 242 -59.63 -1.27 13.97
CA ASP A 242 -60.23 0.02 14.28
C ASP A 242 -61.72 0.10 13.92
N ARG A 243 -62.11 -0.50 12.78
CA ARG A 243 -63.52 -0.56 12.35
C ARG A 243 -64.34 -1.47 13.25
N LEU A 244 -63.79 -2.62 13.66
CA LEU A 244 -64.44 -3.54 14.60
C LEU A 244 -64.60 -2.90 15.98
N GLU A 245 -63.62 -2.15 16.46
CA GLU A 245 -63.68 -1.43 17.73
C GLU A 245 -64.74 -0.31 17.70
N LYS A 246 -64.78 0.47 16.61
CA LYS A 246 -65.85 1.46 16.40
C LYS A 246 -67.23 0.81 16.33
N PHE A 247 -67.35 -0.36 15.69
CA PHE A 247 -68.60 -1.10 15.62
C PHE A 247 -69.03 -1.63 17.00
N ALA A 248 -68.09 -2.18 17.78
CA ALA A 248 -68.34 -2.61 19.15
C ALA A 248 -68.78 -1.43 20.05
N GLY A 249 -68.11 -0.28 19.95
CA GLY A 249 -68.47 0.93 20.69
C GLY A 249 -69.82 1.54 20.27
N LEU A 250 -70.22 1.40 19.00
CA LEU A 250 -71.54 1.79 18.52
C LEU A 250 -72.64 0.86 19.05
N MET A 251 -72.37 -0.44 19.13
CA MET A 251 -73.28 -1.43 19.73
C MET A 251 -73.46 -1.20 21.24
N GLU A 252 -72.41 -0.76 21.93
CA GLU A 252 -72.46 -0.43 23.36
C GLU A 252 -73.21 0.88 23.65
N LYS A 253 -73.07 1.90 22.78
CA LYS A 253 -73.78 3.19 22.91
C LYS A 253 -75.26 3.14 22.54
N TYR A 254 -75.70 2.17 21.73
CA TYR A 254 -77.08 2.04 21.28
C TYR A 254 -77.62 0.61 21.51
N PRO A 255 -78.08 0.28 22.73
CA PRO A 255 -78.58 -1.06 23.07
C PRO A 255 -79.80 -1.50 22.26
N SER A 256 -80.55 -0.55 21.69
CA SER A 256 -81.71 -0.79 20.84
C SER A 256 -81.37 -1.38 19.45
N LEU A 257 -80.10 -1.33 19.01
CA LEU A 257 -79.65 -1.99 17.77
C LEU A 257 -79.32 -3.48 17.99
N ALA A 258 -78.97 -3.88 19.22
CA ALA A 258 -78.69 -5.27 19.57
C ALA A 258 -79.95 -6.17 19.54
N GLU A 259 -81.13 -5.59 19.80
CA GLU A 259 -82.42 -6.30 19.70
C GLU A 259 -82.91 -6.43 18.25
N ILE A 260 -82.61 -5.47 17.37
CA ILE A 260 -83.00 -5.51 15.95
C ILE A 260 -82.16 -6.53 15.16
N SER A 261 -80.87 -6.68 15.48
CA SER A 261 -80.00 -7.70 14.89
C SER A 261 -80.47 -9.14 15.17
N LYS A 262 -81.22 -9.38 16.25
CA LYS A 262 -81.75 -10.70 16.59
C LYS A 262 -83.08 -11.02 15.93
N SER A 263 -83.77 -10.06 15.31
CA SER A 263 -85.19 -10.22 14.96
C SER A 263 -85.55 -10.14 13.47
N SER A 264 -84.78 -9.57 12.54
CA SER A 264 -85.04 -9.73 11.09
C SER A 264 -83.91 -9.25 10.17
N ASP A 265 -83.71 -10.03 9.10
CA ASP A 265 -82.96 -9.86 7.84
C ASP A 265 -82.06 -8.60 7.68
N ILE A 266 -80.75 -8.82 7.82
CA ILE A 266 -79.63 -7.87 7.67
C ILE A 266 -79.67 -7.12 6.31
N SER A 267 -80.34 -7.68 5.32
CA SER A 267 -80.50 -7.13 3.96
C SER A 267 -81.30 -5.82 3.90
N GLN A 268 -82.22 -5.58 4.85
CA GLN A 268 -83.04 -4.35 4.87
C GLN A 268 -82.33 -3.16 5.54
N VAL A 269 -81.45 -3.41 6.51
CA VAL A 269 -80.67 -2.36 7.19
C VAL A 269 -79.66 -1.71 6.23
N MET A 270 -79.07 -2.50 5.33
CA MET A 270 -78.16 -2.00 4.29
C MET A 270 -78.86 -1.07 3.27
N LYS A 271 -80.18 -1.20 3.10
CA LYS A 271 -80.96 -0.39 2.15
C LYS A 271 -81.37 0.98 2.70
N VAL A 272 -81.51 1.09 4.03
CA VAL A 272 -81.83 2.37 4.69
C VAL A 272 -80.58 3.24 4.83
N LEU A 273 -79.39 2.64 4.97
CA LEU A 273 -78.12 3.37 5.04
C LEU A 273 -77.63 3.89 3.68
N SER A 274 -78.11 3.36 2.55
CA SER A 274 -77.79 3.92 1.21
C SER A 274 -78.58 5.18 0.87
N ASP A 275 -79.67 5.48 1.60
CA ASP A 275 -80.52 6.66 1.39
C ASP A 275 -80.15 7.86 2.28
N ILE A 276 -79.12 7.72 3.11
CA ILE A 276 -78.52 8.84 3.85
C ILE A 276 -77.27 9.28 3.08
N LYS A 277 -77.48 10.24 2.17
CA LYS A 277 -76.45 10.93 1.39
C LYS A 277 -76.03 12.23 2.07
#